data_AF-C5S3A1-F1
#
_entry.id   AF-C5S3A1-F1
#
_cell.length_a   1.000
_cell.length_b   1.000
_cell.length_c   1.000
_cell.angle_alpha   90.00
_cell.angle_beta   90.00
_cell.angle_gamma   90.00
#
_symmetry.space_group_name_H-M   'P 1'
#
loop_
_entity.id
_entity.type
_entity.pdbx_description
1 polymer ?
#
loop_
_entity_poly.entity_id
_entity_poly.type
_entity_poly.pdbx_seq_one_letter_code
_entity_poly.pdbx_strand_id
1 'polypeptide(L)'
;MKLLHKLSILLSIGVVASVASANLLSISEQEINQYLQTRVAEKVPLEDQVGIPGLFQLDYKLHGLNTRIGQTSEKKVEIQGVVDGILIAKGKKYDAQITLNMDTTPYYDPEKGALYLKDVRLLSWKASPEKYQDELQMFLPLLSDGLSSLLNHNPVYTLDETKTKEALVKKFGKAIVVEKGLLRLETSVF
;
A
#
# COMPACT_ATOMS: atom_id res chain seq x y z
N MET A 1 -19.99 -24.23 -68.85
CA MET A 1 -19.56 -25.25 -67.87
C MET A 1 -18.15 -24.89 -67.43
N LYS A 2 -18.02 -24.21 -66.30
CA LYS A 2 -17.57 -24.74 -64.99
C LYS A 2 -16.04 -24.74 -64.81
N LEU A 3 -15.60 -23.84 -63.91
CA LEU A 3 -14.63 -24.04 -62.82
C LEU A 3 -13.13 -24.19 -63.22
N LEU A 4 -12.11 -23.64 -62.53
CA LEU A 4 -11.96 -23.14 -61.16
C LEU A 4 -10.68 -22.28 -61.08
N HIS A 5 -10.73 -21.22 -60.28
CA HIS A 5 -9.56 -20.43 -59.85
C HIS A 5 -8.76 -21.22 -58.79
N LYS A 6 -7.42 -21.15 -58.82
CA LYS A 6 -6.58 -21.57 -57.68
C LYS A 6 -5.91 -20.34 -57.08
N LEU A 7 -6.46 -19.89 -55.97
CA LEU A 7 -5.92 -18.85 -55.11
C LEU A 7 -5.08 -19.54 -54.03
N SER A 8 -3.75 -19.37 -54.06
CA SER A 8 -2.86 -19.84 -53.01
C SER A 8 -2.78 -18.80 -51.91
N ILE A 9 -3.56 -18.98 -50.84
CA ILE A 9 -3.44 -18.20 -49.62
C ILE A 9 -2.34 -18.84 -48.77
N LEU A 10 -1.21 -18.14 -48.65
CA LEU A 10 -0.12 -18.51 -47.75
C LEU A 10 -0.50 -18.06 -46.33
N LEU A 11 -0.98 -19.00 -45.51
CA LEU A 11 -1.30 -18.75 -44.11
C LEU A 11 -0.02 -18.86 -43.27
N SER A 12 0.66 -17.73 -43.08
CA SER A 12 1.75 -17.62 -42.11
C SER A 12 1.16 -17.56 -40.69
N ILE A 13 1.11 -18.70 -40.01
CA ILE A 13 0.82 -18.79 -38.58
C ILE A 13 2.02 -18.20 -37.84
N GLY A 14 1.89 -16.97 -37.36
CA GLY A 14 2.82 -16.38 -36.41
C GLY A 14 2.64 -17.09 -35.06
N VAL A 15 3.55 -17.99 -34.73
CA VAL A 15 3.68 -18.50 -33.37
C VAL A 15 4.18 -17.33 -32.51
N VAL A 16 3.28 -16.70 -31.77
CA VAL A 16 3.67 -15.81 -30.69
C VAL A 16 4.28 -16.72 -29.63
N ALA A 17 5.61 -16.75 -29.56
CA ALA A 17 6.31 -17.35 -28.44
C ALA A 17 5.91 -16.57 -27.18
N SER A 18 5.02 -17.12 -26.38
CA SER A 18 4.85 -16.70 -25.00
C SER A 18 6.17 -17.00 -24.30
N VAL A 19 7.01 -15.99 -24.15
CA VAL A 19 8.14 -16.05 -23.22
C VAL A 19 7.56 -16.34 -21.84
N ALA A 20 7.68 -17.59 -21.41
CA ALA A 20 7.41 -18.01 -20.05
C ALA A 20 8.35 -17.18 -19.16
N SER A 21 7.82 -16.11 -18.60
CA SER A 21 8.53 -15.32 -17.60
C SER A 21 8.79 -16.27 -16.43
N ALA A 22 10.05 -16.50 -16.09
CA ALA A 22 10.40 -17.19 -14.85
C ALA A 22 9.57 -16.54 -13.71
N ASN A 23 8.80 -17.38 -13.01
CA ASN A 23 7.57 -17.01 -12.29
C ASN A 23 7.82 -16.11 -11.06
N LEU A 24 8.08 -14.82 -11.26
CA LEU A 24 8.13 -13.82 -10.20
C LEU A 24 6.72 -13.51 -9.69
N LEU A 25 6.53 -13.45 -8.36
CA LEU A 25 5.27 -12.98 -7.76
C LEU A 25 5.26 -11.46 -7.78
N SER A 26 4.24 -10.91 -8.43
CA SER A 26 3.99 -9.47 -8.48
C SER A 26 2.80 -9.15 -7.58
N ILE A 27 2.94 -8.10 -6.79
CA ILE A 27 1.92 -7.59 -5.89
C ILE A 27 1.64 -6.14 -6.33
N SER A 28 0.42 -5.88 -6.80
CA SER A 28 -0.01 -4.58 -7.32
C SER A 28 -0.42 -3.59 -6.23
N GLU A 29 -0.47 -2.30 -6.57
CA GLU A 29 -1.09 -1.25 -5.73
C GLU A 29 -2.50 -1.65 -5.26
N GLN A 30 -3.32 -2.21 -6.16
CA GLN A 30 -4.69 -2.62 -5.84
C GLN A 30 -4.73 -3.74 -4.80
N GLU A 31 -3.84 -4.73 -4.89
CA GLU A 31 -3.78 -5.82 -3.91
C GLU A 31 -3.38 -5.31 -2.53
N ILE A 32 -2.40 -4.41 -2.44
CA ILE A 32 -2.00 -3.78 -1.19
C ILE A 32 -3.14 -2.94 -0.61
N ASN A 33 -3.79 -2.12 -1.44
CA ASN A 33 -4.90 -1.27 -1.01
C ASN A 33 -6.08 -2.10 -0.50
N GLN A 34 -6.42 -3.18 -1.19
CA GLN A 34 -7.47 -4.11 -0.76
C GLN A 34 -7.12 -4.77 0.58
N TYR A 35 -5.85 -5.16 0.77
CA TYR A 35 -5.39 -5.76 2.01
C TYR A 35 -5.50 -4.78 3.19
N LEU A 36 -5.08 -3.53 3.01
CA LEU A 36 -5.18 -2.48 4.01
C LEU A 36 -6.65 -2.22 4.42
N GLN A 37 -7.56 -2.16 3.45
CA GLN A 37 -8.97 -1.87 3.67
C GLN A 37 -9.76 -3.02 4.30
N THR A 38 -9.25 -4.25 4.21
CA THR A 38 -9.94 -5.44 4.76
C THR A 38 -9.18 -5.99 5.95
N ARG A 39 -8.03 -6.62 5.71
CA ARG A 39 -7.29 -7.38 6.73
C ARG A 39 -6.74 -6.52 7.85
N VAL A 40 -6.23 -5.33 7.53
CA VAL A 40 -5.69 -4.42 8.56
C VAL A 40 -6.84 -3.75 9.31
N ALA A 41 -7.81 -3.19 8.59
CA ALA A 41 -8.98 -2.53 9.20
C ALA A 41 -9.84 -3.48 10.06
N GLU A 42 -9.89 -4.79 9.77
CA GLU A 42 -10.58 -5.79 10.59
C GLU A 42 -9.85 -6.10 11.91
N LYS A 43 -8.52 -5.95 11.94
CA LYS A 43 -7.68 -6.44 13.05
C LYS A 43 -7.15 -5.34 13.96
N VAL A 44 -7.04 -4.12 13.44
CA VAL A 44 -6.45 -3.00 14.15
C VAL A 44 -7.48 -1.89 14.29
N PRO A 45 -7.76 -1.39 15.51
CA PRO A 45 -8.61 -0.22 15.67
C PRO A 45 -7.95 0.96 14.96
N LEU A 46 -8.66 1.50 13.96
CA LEU A 46 -8.23 2.68 13.21
C LEU A 46 -8.84 3.96 13.79
N GLU A 47 -9.37 3.91 15.00
CA GLU A 47 -9.95 5.02 15.73
C GLU A 47 -9.33 5.10 17.13
N ASP A 48 -8.94 6.29 17.54
CA ASP A 48 -8.31 6.55 18.84
C ASP A 48 -8.45 8.03 19.22
N GLN A 49 -7.86 8.41 20.36
CA GLN A 49 -7.83 9.77 20.88
C GLN A 49 -6.40 10.18 21.20
N VAL A 50 -6.01 11.40 20.81
CA VAL A 50 -4.69 11.97 21.11
C VAL A 50 -4.81 13.36 21.71
N GLY A 51 -3.85 13.73 22.57
CA GLY A 51 -3.80 15.05 23.23
C GLY A 51 -4.10 14.98 24.72
N ILE A 52 -4.55 16.12 25.26
CA ILE A 52 -4.86 16.29 26.68
C ILE A 52 -6.39 16.41 26.85
N PRO A 53 -7.02 15.42 27.51
CA PRO A 53 -8.46 15.42 27.70
C PRO A 53 -9.02 16.69 28.34
N GLY A 54 -10.10 17.21 27.74
CA GLY A 54 -10.81 18.40 28.19
C GLY A 54 -10.13 19.74 27.90
N LEU A 55 -8.86 19.74 27.47
CA LEU A 55 -8.12 20.96 27.13
C LEU A 55 -7.91 21.09 25.62
N PHE A 56 -7.20 20.12 25.05
CA PHE A 56 -6.82 20.10 23.64
C PHE A 56 -6.60 18.65 23.18
N GLN A 57 -7.61 18.08 22.52
CA GLN A 57 -7.66 16.67 22.14
C GLN A 57 -8.23 16.53 20.73
N LEU A 58 -7.79 15.49 20.02
CA LEU A 58 -8.35 15.06 18.76
C LEU A 58 -8.88 13.63 18.92
N ASP A 59 -10.20 13.48 18.81
CA ASP A 59 -10.83 12.17 18.61
C ASP A 59 -10.78 11.89 17.12
N TYR A 60 -10.20 10.77 16.68
CA TYR A 60 -9.98 10.55 15.26
C TYR A 60 -10.29 9.14 14.77
N LYS A 61 -10.49 9.06 13.45
CA LYS A 61 -10.60 7.83 12.67
C LYS A 61 -9.73 7.93 11.42
N LEU A 62 -8.80 7.01 11.28
CA LEU A 62 -7.97 6.80 10.09
C LEU A 62 -8.70 5.92 9.08
N HIS A 63 -8.70 6.34 7.82
CA HIS A 63 -9.21 5.57 6.70
C HIS A 63 -8.55 6.03 5.38
N GLY A 64 -9.09 5.55 4.26
CA GLY A 64 -8.65 6.01 2.94
C GLY A 64 -7.19 5.68 2.60
N LEU A 65 -6.63 4.64 3.23
CA LEU A 65 -5.26 4.21 2.95
C LEU A 65 -5.14 3.77 1.48
N ASN A 66 -4.25 4.44 0.75
CA ASN A 66 -4.01 4.18 -0.67
C ASN A 66 -2.51 4.30 -0.98
N THR A 67 -1.98 3.35 -1.74
CA THR A 67 -0.57 3.24 -2.07
C THR A 67 -0.28 3.56 -3.53
N ARG A 68 0.90 4.16 -3.75
CA ARG A 68 1.49 4.36 -5.07
C ARG A 68 2.93 3.86 -5.05
N ILE A 69 3.25 2.92 -5.92
CA ILE A 69 4.49 2.14 -5.86
C ILE A 69 5.45 2.61 -6.96
N GLY A 70 6.69 2.93 -6.58
CA GLY A 70 7.78 3.16 -7.54
C GLY A 70 7.55 4.33 -8.50
N GLN A 71 6.89 5.39 -8.03
CA GLN A 71 6.62 6.57 -8.87
C GLN A 71 7.86 7.46 -9.05
N THR A 72 8.80 7.40 -8.11
CA THR A 72 10.04 8.18 -8.11
C THR A 72 11.28 7.29 -8.30
N SER A 73 12.44 7.91 -8.56
CA SER A 73 13.73 7.21 -8.68
C SER A 73 14.20 6.56 -7.39
N GLU A 74 13.69 7.00 -6.23
CA GLU A 74 14.01 6.43 -4.92
C GLU A 74 13.38 5.05 -4.69
N LYS A 75 12.51 4.58 -5.61
CA LYS A 75 11.91 3.24 -5.53
C LYS A 75 11.16 3.00 -4.21
N LYS A 76 10.47 4.04 -3.74
CA LYS A 76 9.64 4.01 -2.51
C LYS A 76 8.20 3.60 -2.81
N VAL A 77 7.48 3.26 -1.75
CA VAL A 77 6.01 3.15 -1.78
C VAL A 77 5.45 4.37 -1.06
N GLU A 78 4.78 5.23 -1.82
CA GLU A 78 4.02 6.35 -1.28
C GLU A 78 2.69 5.86 -0.72
N ILE A 79 2.26 6.44 0.39
CA ILE A 79 0.99 6.11 1.04
C ILE A 79 0.28 7.40 1.39
N GLN A 80 -0.99 7.49 1.02
CA GLN A 80 -1.91 8.51 1.50
C GLN A 80 -2.82 7.92 2.57
N GLY A 81 -3.12 8.69 3.61
CA GLY A 81 -4.14 8.37 4.60
C GLY A 81 -4.99 9.59 4.95
N VAL A 82 -6.25 9.36 5.31
CA VAL A 82 -7.20 10.39 5.73
C VAL A 82 -7.57 10.15 7.18
N VAL A 83 -7.40 11.18 8.01
CA VAL A 83 -7.77 11.18 9.42
C VAL A 83 -8.94 12.14 9.57
N ASP A 84 -10.15 11.60 9.73
CA ASP A 84 -11.28 12.40 10.17
C ASP A 84 -11.24 12.53 11.68
N GLY A 85 -11.58 13.70 12.22
CA GLY A 85 -11.58 13.87 13.66
C GLY A 85 -12.40 15.04 14.18
N ILE A 86 -12.61 15.01 15.49
CA ILE A 86 -13.27 16.05 16.26
C ILE A 86 -12.20 16.69 17.15
N LEU A 87 -11.78 17.89 16.78
CA LEU A 87 -10.89 18.72 17.57
C LEU A 87 -11.68 19.30 18.75
N ILE A 88 -11.25 18.99 19.97
CA ILE A 88 -11.78 19.52 21.22
C ILE A 88 -10.78 20.55 21.74
N ALA A 89 -11.16 21.82 21.73
CA ALA A 89 -10.31 22.91 22.24
C ALA A 89 -11.13 23.85 23.12
N LYS A 90 -10.67 24.08 24.36
CA LYS A 90 -11.33 24.97 25.34
C LYS A 90 -12.83 24.67 25.51
N GLY A 91 -13.17 23.38 25.57
CA GLY A 91 -14.56 22.90 25.72
C GLY A 91 -15.44 23.02 24.48
N LYS A 92 -14.91 23.43 23.33
CA LYS A 92 -15.62 23.48 22.05
C LYS A 92 -15.16 22.34 21.14
N LYS A 93 -16.06 21.86 20.28
CA LYS A 93 -15.81 20.78 19.31
C LYS A 93 -15.81 21.34 17.89
N TYR A 94 -14.89 20.85 17.07
CA TYR A 94 -14.73 21.26 15.69
C TYR A 94 -14.43 20.04 14.82
N ASP A 95 -15.21 19.85 13.75
CA ASP A 95 -14.87 18.83 12.76
C ASP A 95 -13.62 19.25 11.99
N ALA A 96 -12.71 18.31 11.86
CA ALA A 96 -11.45 18.47 11.14
C ALA A 96 -11.13 17.19 10.37
N GLN A 97 -10.45 17.36 9.26
CA GLN A 97 -9.86 16.28 8.49
C GLN A 97 -8.39 16.59 8.25
N ILE A 98 -7.54 15.58 8.36
CA ILE A 98 -6.13 15.66 8.04
C ILE A 98 -5.82 14.65 6.94
N THR A 99 -5.28 15.12 5.82
CA THR A 99 -4.69 14.24 4.80
C THR A 99 -3.20 14.14 5.05
N LEU A 100 -2.69 12.91 5.18
CA LEU A 100 -1.28 12.60 5.35
C LEU A 100 -0.74 11.98 4.06
N ASN A 101 0.38 12.48 3.54
CA ASN A 101 1.12 11.84 2.47
C ASN A 101 2.50 11.43 2.99
N MET A 102 2.84 10.16 2.83
CA MET A 102 4.06 9.56 3.35
C MET A 102 4.77 8.77 2.27
N ASP A 103 6.04 8.49 2.50
CA ASP A 103 6.74 7.41 1.81
C ASP A 103 7.23 6.34 2.78
N THR A 104 7.47 5.16 2.23
CA THR A 104 7.86 3.96 2.96
C THR A 104 8.82 3.11 2.12
N THR A 105 9.56 2.25 2.79
CA THR A 105 10.39 1.20 2.18
C THR A 105 9.65 -0.14 2.30
N PRO A 106 9.37 -0.83 1.18
CA PRO A 106 8.76 -2.15 1.27
C PRO A 106 9.79 -3.18 1.78
N TYR A 107 9.37 -4.03 2.70
CA TYR A 107 10.19 -5.04 3.35
C TYR A 107 9.50 -6.40 3.34
N TYR A 108 10.15 -7.40 2.76
CA TYR A 108 9.66 -8.77 2.78
C TYR A 108 10.28 -9.55 3.94
N ASP A 109 9.45 -10.19 4.75
CA ASP A 109 9.82 -11.13 5.81
C ASP A 109 9.60 -12.58 5.31
N PRO A 110 10.67 -13.31 4.94
CA PRO A 110 10.56 -14.66 4.41
C PRO A 110 10.04 -15.67 5.44
N GLU A 111 10.38 -15.50 6.73
CA GLU A 111 9.96 -16.42 7.79
C GLU A 111 8.44 -16.37 7.96
N LYS A 112 7.88 -15.16 7.96
CA LYS A 112 6.43 -14.96 8.04
C LYS A 112 5.73 -15.12 6.69
N GLY A 113 6.45 -15.05 5.58
CA GLY A 113 5.87 -14.96 4.24
C GLY A 113 5.00 -13.71 4.10
N ALA A 114 5.49 -12.56 4.60
CA ALA A 114 4.68 -11.36 4.73
C ALA A 114 5.43 -10.12 4.26
N LEU A 115 4.70 -9.18 3.66
CA LEU A 115 5.20 -7.90 3.19
C LEU A 115 4.78 -6.80 4.17
N TYR A 116 5.73 -5.95 4.52
CA TYR A 116 5.54 -4.78 5.39
C TYR A 116 5.95 -3.51 4.65
N LEU A 117 5.44 -2.36 5.12
CA LEU A 117 5.89 -1.04 4.67
C LEU A 117 6.58 -0.37 5.86
N LYS A 118 7.90 -0.25 5.78
CA LYS A 118 8.77 0.24 6.86
C LYS A 118 9.28 1.64 6.58
N ASP A 119 10.03 2.20 7.52
CA ASP A 119 10.67 3.52 7.41
C ASP A 119 9.68 4.61 6.98
N VAL A 120 8.52 4.65 7.62
CA VAL A 120 7.46 5.59 7.27
C VAL A 120 7.92 7.02 7.54
N ARG A 121 7.92 7.87 6.52
CA ARG A 121 8.24 9.30 6.64
C ARG A 121 7.10 10.14 6.14
N LEU A 122 6.70 11.14 6.93
CA LEU A 122 5.73 12.14 6.51
C LEU A 122 6.35 13.09 5.47
N LEU A 123 5.83 13.09 4.25
CA LEU A 123 6.26 14.00 3.17
C LEU A 123 5.51 15.32 3.23
N SER A 124 4.19 15.25 3.41
CA SER A 124 3.34 16.43 3.51
C SER A 124 2.03 16.08 4.19
N TRP A 125 1.32 17.11 4.62
CA TRP A 125 -0.01 16.98 5.20
C TRP A 125 -0.83 18.23 4.91
N LYS A 126 -2.15 18.13 5.03
CA LYS A 126 -3.09 19.25 4.91
C LYS A 126 -4.25 19.07 5.87
N ALA A 127 -4.75 20.18 6.42
CA ALA A 127 -5.96 20.19 7.22
C ALA A 127 -7.16 20.74 6.44
N SER A 128 -8.35 20.26 6.78
CA SER A 128 -9.62 20.82 6.34
C SER A 128 -10.58 20.91 7.54
N PRO A 129 -11.15 22.08 7.84
CA PRO A 129 -10.86 23.40 7.26
C PRO A 129 -9.41 23.87 7.49
N GLU A 130 -8.84 24.60 6.54
CA GLU A 130 -7.44 25.08 6.59
C GLU A 130 -7.14 25.96 7.82
N LYS A 131 -8.15 26.68 8.34
CA LYS A 131 -8.01 27.53 9.54
C LYS A 131 -7.62 26.76 10.82
N TYR A 132 -7.71 25.43 10.84
CA TYR A 132 -7.29 24.60 11.97
C TYR A 132 -5.91 23.98 11.77
N GLN A 133 -5.21 24.33 10.70
CA GLN A 133 -3.92 23.71 10.38
C GLN A 133 -2.90 23.94 11.50
N ASP A 134 -2.77 25.16 12.02
CA ASP A 134 -1.80 25.43 13.08
C ASP A 134 -2.12 24.65 14.38
N GLU A 135 -3.39 24.58 14.75
CA GLU A 135 -3.87 23.80 15.89
C GLU A 135 -3.62 22.30 15.73
N LEU A 136 -3.81 21.75 14.52
CA LEU A 136 -3.68 20.32 14.28
C LEU A 136 -2.22 19.86 14.15
N GLN A 137 -1.28 20.79 13.91
CA GLN A 137 0.13 20.47 13.72
C GLN A 137 0.73 19.71 14.91
N MET A 138 0.30 20.02 16.14
CA MET A 138 0.84 19.36 17.33
C MET A 138 0.45 17.88 17.45
N PHE A 139 -0.58 17.42 16.75
CA PHE A 139 -0.97 16.00 16.74
C PHE A 139 -0.21 15.19 15.69
N LEU A 140 0.45 15.84 14.72
CA LEU A 140 1.11 15.15 13.62
C LEU A 140 2.14 14.12 14.07
N PRO A 141 3.02 14.38 15.06
CA PRO A 141 3.98 13.36 15.49
C PRO A 141 3.26 12.09 15.94
N LEU A 142 2.24 12.21 16.80
CA LEU A 142 1.45 11.08 17.31
C LEU A 142 0.70 10.34 16.19
N LEU A 143 0.07 11.08 15.27
CA LEU A 143 -0.63 10.48 14.12
C LEU A 143 0.34 9.75 13.19
N SER A 144 1.50 10.35 12.92
CA SER A 144 2.54 9.76 12.07
C SER A 144 3.19 8.53 12.72
N ASP A 145 3.41 8.57 14.04
CA ASP A 145 3.96 7.46 14.81
C ASP A 145 2.96 6.29 14.90
N GLY A 146 1.68 6.60 15.09
CA GLY A 146 0.60 5.62 15.07
C GLY A 146 0.52 4.89 13.74
N LEU A 147 0.55 5.63 12.62
CA LEU A 147 0.54 5.03 11.29
C LEU A 147 1.84 4.29 10.95
N SER A 148 2.99 4.82 11.40
CA SER A 148 4.28 4.13 11.29
C SER A 148 4.24 2.80 12.04
N SER A 149 3.75 2.79 13.28
CA SER A 149 3.59 1.59 14.08
C SER A 149 2.63 0.58 13.44
N LEU A 150 1.51 1.05 12.89
CA LEU A 150 0.55 0.23 12.15
C LEU A 150 1.25 -0.51 11.01
N LEU A 151 1.96 0.20 10.14
CA LEU A 151 2.56 -0.37 8.93
C LEU A 151 3.82 -1.21 9.22
N ASN A 152 4.56 -0.88 10.28
CA ASN A 152 5.73 -1.63 10.71
C ASN A 152 5.38 -3.01 11.30
N HIS A 153 4.24 -3.10 12.02
CA HIS A 153 3.86 -4.32 12.74
C HIS A 153 2.79 -5.14 12.03
N ASN A 154 2.03 -4.54 11.11
CA ASN A 154 0.98 -5.23 10.38
C ASN A 154 1.39 -5.40 8.92
N PRO A 155 1.28 -6.62 8.38
CA PRO A 155 1.61 -6.84 6.99
C PRO A 155 0.58 -6.16 6.09
N VAL A 156 1.04 -5.72 4.92
CA VAL A 156 0.21 -5.18 3.84
C VAL A 156 -0.04 -6.21 2.73
N TYR A 157 0.59 -7.38 2.84
CA TYR A 157 0.32 -8.57 2.05
C TYR A 157 0.86 -9.79 2.79
N THR A 158 0.16 -10.93 2.72
CA THR A 158 0.62 -12.21 3.27
C THR A 158 0.49 -13.28 2.22
N LEU A 159 1.55 -14.04 2.02
CA LEU A 159 1.59 -15.14 1.06
C LEU A 159 0.61 -16.24 1.45
N ASP A 160 -0.15 -16.73 0.49
CA ASP A 160 -1.08 -17.83 0.59
C ASP A 160 -0.40 -19.13 0.17
N GLU A 161 0.03 -19.93 1.15
CA GLU A 161 0.74 -21.19 0.92
C GLU A 161 -0.10 -22.27 0.22
N THR A 162 -1.42 -22.10 0.13
CA THR A 162 -2.27 -23.00 -0.68
C THR A 162 -2.03 -22.80 -2.18
N LYS A 163 -1.46 -21.67 -2.58
CA LYS A 163 -1.06 -21.38 -3.96
C LYS A 163 0.40 -21.73 -4.16
N THR A 164 0.67 -22.64 -5.10
CA THR A 164 2.02 -23.12 -5.42
C THR A 164 3.03 -21.99 -5.65
N LYS A 165 2.64 -20.92 -6.36
CA LYS A 165 3.53 -19.78 -6.64
C LYS A 165 3.97 -19.06 -5.37
N GLU A 166 3.03 -18.76 -4.48
CA GLU A 166 3.29 -18.03 -3.25
C GLU A 166 4.04 -18.91 -2.24
N ALA A 167 3.74 -20.21 -2.18
CA ALA A 167 4.51 -21.19 -1.40
C ALA A 167 5.99 -21.28 -1.84
N LEU A 168 6.25 -21.26 -3.16
CA LEU A 168 7.61 -21.23 -3.70
C LEU A 168 8.34 -19.95 -3.33
N VAL A 169 7.66 -18.80 -3.40
CA VAL A 169 8.23 -17.50 -2.99
C VAL A 169 8.52 -17.49 -1.49
N LYS A 170 7.65 -18.05 -0.65
CA LYS A 170 7.93 -18.17 0.78
C LYS A 170 9.19 -18.99 1.05
N LYS A 171 9.38 -20.07 0.31
CA LYS A 171 10.51 -20.98 0.50
C LYS A 171 11.85 -20.45 -0.06
N PHE A 172 11.80 -19.68 -1.13
CA PHE A 172 13.00 -19.32 -1.91
C PHE A 172 13.16 -17.83 -2.20
N GLY A 173 12.23 -17.00 -1.75
CA GLY A 173 12.23 -15.55 -1.92
C GLY A 173 13.38 -14.91 -1.15
N LYS A 174 14.13 -14.02 -1.82
CA LYS A 174 15.29 -13.35 -1.22
C LYS A 174 15.26 -11.84 -1.34
N ALA A 175 14.60 -11.31 -2.35
CA ALA A 175 14.62 -9.88 -2.62
C ALA A 175 13.24 -9.37 -3.00
N ILE A 176 13.06 -8.07 -2.73
CA ILE A 176 11.93 -7.29 -3.19
C ILE A 176 12.44 -6.25 -4.18
N VAL A 177 11.81 -6.18 -5.34
CA VAL A 177 12.09 -5.19 -6.37
C VAL A 177 10.88 -4.29 -6.52
N VAL A 178 11.11 -2.99 -6.43
CA VAL A 178 10.08 -1.98 -6.62
C VAL A 178 10.08 -1.54 -8.08
N GLU A 179 8.95 -1.75 -8.75
CA GLU A 179 8.68 -1.27 -10.10
C GLU A 179 7.48 -0.31 -10.07
N LYS A 180 7.32 0.48 -11.13
CA LYS A 180 6.18 1.40 -11.21
C LYS A 180 4.86 0.62 -11.16
N GLY A 181 4.10 0.82 -10.10
CA GLY A 181 2.77 0.22 -9.88
C GLY A 181 2.76 -1.17 -9.23
N LEU A 182 3.92 -1.80 -8.97
CA LEU A 182 3.97 -3.14 -8.37
C LEU A 182 5.27 -3.44 -7.63
N LEU A 183 5.20 -4.39 -6.70
CA LEU A 183 6.34 -5.01 -6.04
C LEU A 183 6.55 -6.40 -6.62
N ARG A 184 7.79 -6.75 -6.96
CA ARG A 184 8.16 -8.12 -7.33
C ARG A 184 8.93 -8.78 -6.20
N LEU A 185 8.54 -10.01 -5.87
CA LEU A 185 9.33 -10.88 -5.00
C LEU A 185 10.15 -11.81 -5.87
N GLU A 186 11.47 -11.66 -5.80
CA GLU A 186 12.43 -12.48 -6.52
C GLU A 186 12.81 -13.72 -5.72
N THR A 187 12.81 -14.85 -6.41
CA THR A 187 13.26 -16.14 -5.87
C THR A 187 14.68 -16.41 -6.35
N SER A 188 15.50 -17.05 -5.52
CA SER A 188 16.86 -17.42 -5.90
C SER A 188 16.94 -18.75 -6.67
N VAL A 189 15.86 -19.13 -7.35
CA VAL A 189 15.82 -20.37 -8.11
C VAL A 189 15.96 -19.99 -9.57
N PHE A 190 16.99 -20.54 -10.22
CA PHE A 190 17.51 -20.29 -11.58
C PHE A 190 18.61 -19.23 -11.66
#